data_AF-A0A536P8G5-F1
#
_entry.id   AF-A0A536P8G5-F1
#
_cell.length_a   1.000
_cell.length_b   1.000
_cell.length_c   1.000
_cell.angle_alpha   90.00
_cell.angle_beta   90.00
_cell.angle_gamma   90.00
#
_symmetry.space_group_name_H-M   'P 1'
#
loop_
_entity.id
_entity.type
_entity.pdbx_description
1 polymer ?
#
loop_
_entity_poly.entity_id
_entity_poly.type
_entity_poly.pdbx_seq_one_letter_code
_entity_poly.pdbx_strand_id
1 'polypeptide(L)' 'MKAFAALLALVWAALNAVLAILMVVNAFVAKTAQHEGLPAQAALLLGGLTIGLFAALLAWECYRLVTKSAAVRG' A
#
# COMPACT_ATOMS: atom_id res chain seq x y z
N MET A 1 5.33 -2.27 23.43
CA MET A 1 6.05 -1.73 22.24
C MET A 1 5.72 -2.46 20.95
N LYS A 2 5.94 -3.79 20.81
CA LYS A 2 5.68 -4.53 19.55
C LYS A 2 4.25 -4.39 18.99
N ALA A 3 3.21 -4.52 19.83
CA ALA A 3 1.82 -4.39 19.38
C ALA A 3 1.49 -2.96 18.92
N PHE A 4 2.01 -1.94 19.61
CA PHE A 4 1.83 -0.54 19.22
C PHE A 4 2.52 -0.21 17.89
N ALA A 5 3.75 -0.71 17.71
CA ALA A 5 4.47 -0.57 16.44
C ALA A 5 3.73 -1.27 15.29
N ALA A 6 3.16 -2.46 15.51
CA ALA A 6 2.36 -3.16 14.51
C ALA A 6 1.08 -2.39 14.15
N LEU A 7 0.41 -1.76 15.12
CA LEU A 7 -0.75 -0.89 14.88
C LEU A 7 -0.37 0.33 14.02
N LEU A 8 0.72 1.02 14.36
CA LEU A 8 1.22 2.14 13.55
C LEU A 8 1.60 1.70 12.14
N ALA A 9 2.25 0.55 11.99
CA ALA A 9 2.59 -0.01 10.69
C ALA A 9 1.35 -0.37 9.85
N LEU A 10 0.27 -0.86 10.48
CA LEU A 10 -1.00 -1.11 9.80
C LEU A 10 -1.69 0.18 9.35
N VAL A 11 -1.71 1.21 10.19
CA VAL A 11 -2.23 2.54 9.81
C VAL A 11 -1.43 3.09 8.63
N TRP A 12 -0.10 2.97 8.69
CA TRP A 12 0.78 3.39 7.59
C TRP A 12 0.51 2.61 6.30
N ALA A 13 0.36 1.28 6.39
CA ALA A 13 0.01 0.43 5.25
C ALA A 13 -1.35 0.86 4.64
N ALA A 14 -2.36 1.14 5.47
CA ALA A 14 -3.67 1.58 4.99
C ALA A 14 -3.60 2.92 4.24
N LEU A 15 -2.85 3.90 4.76
CA LEU A 15 -2.64 5.18 4.06
C LEU A 15 -1.95 4.99 2.71
N ASN A 16 -0.96 4.11 2.64
CA ASN A 16 -0.28 3.79 1.38
C ASN A 16 -1.18 3.05 0.40
N ALA A 17 -2.07 2.18 0.88
CA ALA A 17 -3.07 1.52 0.03
C ALA A 17 -4.04 2.54 -0.58
N VAL A 18 -4.49 3.55 0.20
CA VAL A 18 -5.32 4.64 -0.32
C VAL A 18 -4.56 5.45 -1.38
N LEU A 19 -3.29 5.80 -1.11
CA LEU A 19 -2.45 6.52 -2.07
C LEU A 19 -2.28 5.73 -3.38
N ALA A 20 -2.01 4.42 -3.28
CA ALA A 20 -1.90 3.53 -4.42
C ALA A 20 -3.16 3.53 -5.29
N ILE A 21 -4.34 3.44 -4.67
CA ILE A 21 -5.63 3.50 -5.37
C ILE A 21 -5.78 4.85 -6.08
N LEU A 22 -5.49 5.96 -5.41
CA LEU A 22 -5.58 7.29 -6.02
C LEU A 22 -4.64 7.44 -7.22
N MET A 23 -3.41 6.91 -7.14
CA MET A 23 -2.47 6.94 -8.27
C MET A 23 -2.97 6.13 -9.47
N VAL A 24 -3.49 4.92 -9.24
CA VAL A 24 -4.05 4.07 -10.31
C VAL A 24 -5.30 4.71 -10.92
N VAL A 25 -6.19 5.26 -10.10
CA VAL A 25 -7.38 5.97 -10.57
C VAL A 25 -6.98 7.19 -11.39
N ASN A 26 -6.03 8.00 -10.92
CA ASN A 26 -5.55 9.17 -11.66
C ASN A 26 -4.95 8.79 -13.01
N ALA A 27 -4.18 7.70 -13.07
CA ALA A 27 -3.60 7.23 -14.32
C ALA A 27 -4.64 6.95 -15.42
N PHE A 28 -5.85 6.51 -15.07
CA PHE A 28 -6.89 6.17 -16.04
C PHE A 28 -8.00 7.23 -16.16
N VAL A 29 -8.49 7.75 -15.03
CA VAL A 29 -9.66 8.64 -14.98
C VAL A 29 -9.28 10.09 -15.27
N ALA A 30 -8.09 10.54 -14.85
CA ALA A 30 -7.64 11.90 -15.12
C ALA A 30 -7.14 12.10 -16.56
N LYS A 31 -7.30 11.09 -17.42
CA LYS A 31 -6.82 11.11 -18.82
C LYS A 31 -5.36 11.55 -18.91
N THR A 32 -4.52 11.10 -17.98
CA THR A 32 -3.13 11.56 -17.85
C THR A 32 -2.35 11.39 -19.16
N ALA A 33 -2.59 10.33 -19.94
CA ALA A 33 -1.97 10.18 -21.26
C ALA A 33 -2.31 11.31 -22.25
N GLN A 34 -3.50 11.90 -22.15
CA GLN A 34 -3.92 12.99 -23.04
C GLN A 34 -3.36 14.35 -22.62
N HIS A 35 -3.13 14.56 -21.32
CA HIS A 35 -2.66 15.85 -20.79
C HIS A 35 -1.14 15.91 -20.55
N GLU A 36 -0.54 14.81 -20.12
CA GLU A 36 0.85 14.73 -19.65
C GLU A 36 1.66 13.65 -20.40
N GLY A 37 0.99 12.81 -21.20
CA GLY A 37 1.61 11.79 -22.04
C GLY A 37 1.66 10.39 -21.42
N LEU A 38 1.93 9.41 -22.26
CA LEU A 38 2.03 7.99 -21.90
C LEU A 38 3.04 7.70 -20.76
N PRO A 39 4.24 8.32 -20.71
CA PRO A 39 5.19 8.08 -19.63
C PRO A 39 4.65 8.49 -18.25
N ALA A 40 3.91 9.61 -18.17
CA ALA A 40 3.32 10.08 -16.92
C ALA A 40 2.24 9.10 -16.41
N GLN A 41 1.38 8.61 -17.31
CA GLN A 41 0.41 7.56 -16.98
C GLN A 41 1.09 6.27 -16.50
N ALA A 42 2.15 5.84 -17.19
CA ALA A 42 2.90 4.64 -16.82
C ALA A 42 3.58 4.79 -15.45
N ALA A 43 4.14 5.97 -15.15
CA ALA A 43 4.76 6.25 -13.85
C ALA A 43 3.72 6.22 -12.71
N LEU A 44 2.53 6.78 -12.92
CA LEU A 44 1.43 6.69 -11.95
C LEU A 44 0.99 5.25 -11.71
N LEU A 45 0.86 4.44 -12.78
CA LEU A 45 0.49 3.03 -12.67
C LEU A 45 1.54 2.21 -11.93
N LEU A 46 2.79 2.30 -12.37
CA LEU A 46 3.88 1.53 -11.77
C LEU A 46 4.12 1.97 -10.32
N GLY A 47 4.07 3.28 -10.05
CA GLY A 47 4.17 3.82 -8.69
C GLY A 47 3.05 3.32 -7.80
N GLY A 48 1.79 3.46 -8.25
CA GLY A 48 0.62 2.99 -7.50
C GLY A 48 0.64 1.49 -7.22
N LEU A 49 0.97 0.67 -8.23
CA LEU A 49 1.09 -0.78 -8.07
C LEU A 49 2.19 -1.16 -7.09
N THR A 50 3.35 -0.52 -7.18
CA THR A 50 4.49 -0.81 -6.29
C THR A 50 4.15 -0.45 -4.84
N ILE A 51 3.58 0.73 -4.61
CA ILE A 51 3.14 1.17 -3.27
C ILE A 51 2.07 0.23 -2.71
N GLY A 52 1.08 -0.16 -3.53
CA GLY A 52 0.03 -1.08 -3.14
C GLY A 52 0.57 -2.45 -2.74
N LEU A 53 1.53 -3.00 -3.51
CA LEU A 53 2.22 -4.25 -3.20
C LEU A 53 2.95 -4.17 -1.85
N PHE A 54 3.72 -3.11 -1.61
CA PHE A 54 4.43 -2.94 -0.34
C PHE A 54 3.48 -2.76 0.85
N ALA A 55 2.38 -2.02 0.67
CA ALA A 55 1.35 -1.88 1.69
C ALA A 55 0.73 -3.24 2.06
N ALA A 56 0.42 -4.07 1.05
CA ALA A 56 -0.12 -5.42 1.26
C ALA A 56 0.87 -6.33 1.98
N LEU A 57 2.15 -6.33 1.58
CA LEU A 57 3.21 -7.10 2.24
C LEU A 57 3.42 -6.67 3.70
N LEU A 58 3.40 -5.36 3.97
CA LEU A 58 3.53 -4.83 5.33
C LEU A 58 2.35 -5.23 6.21
N ALA A 59 1.12 -5.12 5.68
CA ALA A 59 -0.08 -5.56 6.38
C ALA A 59 -0.05 -7.07 6.69
N TRP A 60 0.42 -7.87 5.72
CA TRP A 60 0.60 -9.31 5.88
C TRP A 60 1.62 -9.66 6.97
N GLU A 61 2.78 -9.01 7.00
CA GLU A 61 3.77 -9.23 8.05
C GLU A 61 3.27 -8.79 9.43
N CYS A 62 2.50 -7.69 9.50
CA CYS A 62 1.83 -7.30 10.74
C CYS A 62 0.83 -8.37 11.22
N TYR A 63 0.03 -8.94 10.31
CA TYR A 63 -0.87 -10.05 10.61
C TYR A 63 -0.12 -11.29 11.12
N ARG A 64 0.99 -11.67 10.48
CA ARG A 64 1.84 -12.80 10.92
C ARG A 64 2.46 -12.56 12.29
N LEU A 65 2.90 -11.34 12.59
CA LEU A 65 3.48 -11.00 13.88
C LEU A 65 2.44 -11.14 15.01
N VAL A 66 1.21 -10.71 14.79
CA VAL A 66 0.12 -10.82 15.76
C VAL A 66 -0.27 -12.28 15.96
N THR A 67 -0.47 -13.05 14.88
CA THR A 67 -0.91 -14.45 14.95
C THR A 67 0.17 -15.40 15.51
N LYS A 68 1.44 -15.24 15.14
CA LYS A 68 2.54 -16.02 15.74
C LYS A 68 2.76 -15.67 17.22
N SER A 69 2.59 -14.40 17.60
CA SER A 69 2.69 -14.00 19.00
C SER A 69 1.57 -14.60 19.86
N ALA A 70 0.39 -14.88 19.30
CA ALA A 70 -0.70 -15.56 19.98
C ALA A 70 -0.40 -17.05 20.21
N ALA A 71 0.19 -17.74 19.22
CA ALA A 71 0.53 -19.17 19.31
C ALA A 71 1.61 -19.50 20.35
N VAL A 72 2.50 -18.56 20.69
CA VAL A 72 3.57 -18.75 21.70
C VAL A 72 3.07 -18.52 23.13
N ARG A 73 1.86 -17.95 23.31
CA ARG A 73 1.27 -17.64 24.62
C ARG A 73 0.14 -18.59 25.05
N GLY A 74 -0.22 -19.54 24.19
CA GLY A 74 -1.27 -20.54 24.44
C GLY A 74 -0.72 -21.83 25.03
#